data_AF-A0A2S8BPC0-F1
#
_entry.id   AF-A0A2S8BPC0-F1
#
_cell.length_a   1.000
_cell.length_b   1.000
_cell.length_c   1.000
_cell.angle_alpha   90.00
_cell.angle_beta   90.00
_cell.angle_gamma   90.00
#
_symmetry.space_group_name_H-M   'P 1'
#
loop_
_entity.id
_entity.type
_entity.pdbx_description
1 polymer ?
#
loop_
_entity_poly.entity_id
_entity_poly.type
_entity_poly.pdbx_seq_one_letter_code
_entity_poly.pdbx_strand_id
1 'polypeptide(L)'
;MTVTVPRTQRKATTRLHWVPSAAGWIVGLTATLSLLGSVSPLIRWIIKIPREFVDHYLFNFPDTSIAWAFVLALLAAAASARKRIAWWLLLGNLAVAAGWNIVTLAAGTPTTVGRVGAIIGLALHAVAITLLLLAYREFWAKVRRGALLRSAVVLVAGWAVGIAVSWGLVELFPGTLQRPFRLPYVVNRVVGFALVEPGFFAGKPDVVLRSVFGMFGALALIAAAVVLFLSQRAENALTGEDESAIRGLLELYGKNDSLGYFATRRDKSVVFAPSGRAAITYRVEVGVCLASGDPVGDPKAWPQAIAAWLRRCQPTAGHPA
;
A
#
# COMPACT_ATOMS: atom_id res chain seq x y z
N MET A 1 24.72 -23.06 -37.01
CA MET A 1 24.43 -21.76 -36.35
C MET A 1 24.31 -22.02 -34.86
N THR A 2 25.33 -21.65 -34.08
CA THR A 2 25.37 -21.78 -32.63
C THR A 2 24.55 -20.65 -32.01
N VAL A 3 23.41 -21.00 -31.41
CA VAL A 3 22.56 -20.06 -30.66
C VAL A 3 23.28 -19.74 -29.35
N THR A 4 23.88 -18.55 -29.27
CA THR A 4 24.39 -17.99 -28.02
C THR A 4 23.21 -17.65 -27.12
N VAL A 5 22.93 -18.53 -26.15
CA VAL A 5 21.99 -18.26 -25.07
C VAL A 5 22.47 -17.00 -24.33
N PRO A 6 21.64 -15.94 -24.20
CA PRO A 6 22.04 -14.75 -23.45
C PRO A 6 22.36 -15.17 -22.02
N ARG A 7 23.59 -14.92 -21.59
CA ARG A 7 24.02 -15.15 -20.21
C ARG A 7 23.05 -14.40 -19.32
N THR A 8 22.22 -15.12 -18.56
CA THR A 8 21.36 -14.53 -17.54
C THR A 8 22.27 -13.77 -16.58
N GLN A 9 22.28 -12.44 -16.69
CA GLN A 9 22.94 -11.61 -15.69
C GLN A 9 22.24 -11.90 -14.37
N ARG A 10 22.84 -12.77 -13.55
CA ARG A 10 22.53 -12.89 -12.13
C ARG A 10 22.70 -11.49 -11.56
N LYS A 11 21.59 -10.76 -11.39
CA LYS A 11 21.58 -9.46 -10.72
C LYS A 11 22.28 -9.67 -9.38
N ALA A 12 23.33 -8.90 -9.13
CA ALA A 12 23.94 -8.84 -7.81
C ALA A 12 22.83 -8.49 -6.81
N THR A 13 22.48 -9.44 -5.94
CA THR A 13 21.51 -9.21 -4.89
C THR A 13 22.11 -8.16 -3.97
N THR A 14 21.47 -7.00 -3.86
CA THR A 14 21.95 -5.94 -2.96
C THR A 14 21.92 -6.49 -1.53
N ARG A 15 22.84 -6.04 -0.67
CA ARG A 15 22.85 -6.45 0.75
C ARG A 15 21.58 -6.03 1.52
N LEU A 16 20.75 -5.17 0.93
CA LEU A 16 19.55 -4.58 1.52
C LEU A 16 18.24 -5.16 0.96
N HIS A 17 18.31 -6.23 0.15
CA HIS A 17 17.12 -6.86 -0.43
C HIS A 17 16.10 -7.37 0.60
N TRP A 18 16.50 -7.58 1.85
CA TRP A 18 15.65 -7.99 2.97
C TRP A 18 14.84 -6.85 3.58
N VAL A 19 15.24 -5.59 3.39
CA VAL A 19 14.64 -4.41 4.05
C VAL A 19 13.15 -4.27 3.76
N PRO A 20 12.65 -4.38 2.51
CA PRO A 20 11.22 -4.29 2.26
C PRO A 20 10.41 -5.39 2.97
N SER A 21 10.93 -6.62 3.00
CA SER A 21 10.29 -7.74 3.68
C SER A 21 10.26 -7.56 5.19
N ALA A 22 11.37 -7.11 5.80
CA ALA A 22 11.43 -6.82 7.22
C ALA A 22 10.51 -5.66 7.62
N ALA A 23 10.48 -4.58 6.83
CA ALA A 23 9.55 -3.48 7.05
C ALA A 23 8.09 -3.97 6.97
N GLY A 24 7.77 -4.79 5.96
CA GLY A 24 6.46 -5.42 5.83
C GLY A 24 6.09 -6.28 7.04
N TRP A 25 7.02 -7.10 7.55
CA TRP A 25 6.81 -7.94 8.74
C TRP A 25 6.59 -7.13 10.02
N ILE A 26 7.41 -6.11 10.28
CA ILE A 26 7.30 -5.26 11.47
C ILE A 26 5.95 -4.54 11.48
N VAL A 27 5.58 -3.94 10.34
CA VAL A 27 4.30 -3.22 10.18
C VAL A 27 3.12 -4.21 10.23
N GLY A 28 3.26 -5.40 9.66
CA GLY A 28 2.23 -6.44 9.69
C GLY A 28 1.99 -7.00 11.10
N LEU A 29 3.05 -7.16 11.88
CA LEU A 29 2.95 -7.55 13.29
C LEU A 29 2.24 -6.47 14.11
N THR A 30 2.57 -5.19 13.90
CA THR A 30 1.87 -4.09 14.56
C THR A 30 0.41 -4.00 14.14
N ALA A 31 0.10 -4.20 12.85
CA ALA A 31 -1.27 -4.29 12.35
C ALA A 31 -2.06 -5.40 13.07
N THR A 32 -1.46 -6.59 13.18
CA THR A 32 -2.08 -7.77 13.80
C THR A 32 -2.33 -7.54 15.29
N LEU A 33 -1.34 -7.04 16.03
CA LEU A 33 -1.49 -6.73 17.44
C LEU A 33 -2.52 -5.62 17.67
N SER A 34 -2.58 -4.62 16.79
CA SER A 34 -3.56 -3.52 16.88
C SER A 34 -4.98 -4.02 16.64
N LEU A 35 -5.18 -4.93 15.69
CA LEU A 35 -6.46 -5.59 15.45
C LEU A 35 -6.88 -6.44 16.65
N LEU A 36 -5.98 -7.28 17.16
CA LEU A 36 -6.24 -8.14 18.31
C LEU A 36 -6.55 -7.33 19.58
N GLY A 37 -5.79 -6.26 19.84
CA GLY A 37 -6.04 -5.34 20.95
C GLY A 37 -7.33 -4.53 20.77
N SER A 38 -7.79 -4.32 19.53
CA SER A 38 -9.08 -3.67 19.27
C SER A 38 -10.25 -4.60 19.58
N VAL A 39 -10.15 -5.89 19.26
CA VAL A 39 -11.22 -6.88 19.43
C VAL A 39 -11.26 -7.46 20.86
N SER A 40 -10.11 -7.67 21.50
CA SER A 40 -10.00 -8.36 22.78
C SER A 40 -9.49 -7.44 23.91
N PRO A 41 -10.32 -7.15 24.92
CA PRO A 41 -9.90 -6.41 26.12
C PRO A 41 -8.77 -7.12 26.88
N LEU A 42 -8.76 -8.46 26.90
CA LEU A 42 -7.72 -9.25 27.56
C LEU A 42 -6.35 -9.04 26.90
N ILE A 43 -6.30 -9.12 25.56
CA ILE A 43 -5.05 -8.88 24.82
C ILE A 43 -4.58 -7.46 25.06
N ARG A 44 -5.50 -6.47 25.01
CA ARG A 44 -5.18 -5.06 25.27
C ARG A 44 -4.56 -4.85 26.66
N TRP A 45 -5.08 -5.53 27.67
CA TRP A 45 -4.53 -5.47 29.02
C TRP A 45 -3.13 -6.08 29.10
N ILE A 46 -2.92 -7.25 28.49
CA ILE A 46 -1.62 -7.93 28.46
C ILE A 46 -0.54 -7.08 27.76
N ILE A 47 -0.88 -6.46 26.62
CA ILE A 47 0.09 -5.68 25.83
C ILE A 47 0.19 -4.22 26.27
N LYS A 48 -0.52 -3.78 27.31
CA LYS A 48 -0.68 -2.35 27.65
C LYS A 48 0.66 -1.60 27.72
N ILE A 49 1.59 -2.10 28.54
CA ILE A 49 2.89 -1.44 28.77
C ILE A 49 3.74 -1.37 27.49
N PRO A 50 4.05 -2.48 26.79
CA PRO A 50 4.86 -2.41 25.58
C PRO A 50 4.17 -1.61 24.47
N ARG A 51 2.84 -1.67 24.39
CA ARG A 51 2.05 -0.93 23.42
C ARG A 51 2.11 0.58 23.65
N GLU A 52 1.91 1.04 24.88
CA GLU A 52 1.98 2.47 25.23
C GLU A 52 3.37 3.03 24.95
N PHE A 53 4.43 2.24 25.18
CA PHE A 53 5.78 2.64 24.80
C PHE A 53 5.94 2.77 23.27
N VAL A 54 5.46 1.79 22.50
CA VAL A 54 5.51 1.83 21.03
C VAL A 54 4.73 3.04 20.51
N ASP A 55 3.51 3.25 21.01
CA ASP A 55 2.61 4.33 20.63
C ASP A 55 3.24 5.70 20.86
N HIS A 56 3.82 5.93 22.04
CA HIS A 56 4.43 7.22 22.38
C HIS A 56 5.75 7.50 21.65
N TYR A 57 6.61 6.50 21.46
CA TYR A 57 8.01 6.75 21.09
C TYR A 57 8.44 6.17 19.75
N LEU A 58 7.74 5.19 19.19
CA LEU A 58 8.20 4.46 18.01
C LEU A 58 7.27 4.59 16.82
N PHE A 59 5.99 4.29 17.02
CA PHE A 59 5.05 4.13 15.94
C PHE A 59 3.63 4.25 16.48
N ASN A 60 2.81 5.09 15.85
CA ASN A 60 1.42 5.28 16.25
C ASN A 60 0.69 3.92 16.35
N PHE A 61 0.28 3.57 17.57
CA PHE A 61 -0.40 2.34 17.96
C PHE A 61 -1.55 2.68 18.91
N PRO A 62 -2.67 3.20 18.37
CA PRO A 62 -3.81 3.60 19.17
C PRO A 62 -4.46 2.40 19.88
N ASP A 63 -5.06 2.66 21.05
CA ASP A 63 -5.73 1.67 21.91
C ASP A 63 -6.78 0.82 21.19
N THR A 64 -7.54 1.44 20.29
CA THR A 64 -8.71 0.84 19.63
C THR A 64 -8.95 1.51 18.27
N SER A 65 -8.46 0.89 17.20
CA SER A 65 -8.71 1.38 15.84
C SER A 65 -8.54 0.27 14.81
N ILE A 66 -9.66 -0.41 14.49
CA ILE A 66 -9.69 -1.41 13.41
C ILE A 66 -9.30 -0.76 12.08
N ALA A 67 -9.70 0.50 11.86
CA ALA A 67 -9.32 1.26 10.69
C ALA A 67 -7.80 1.43 10.58
N TRP A 68 -7.12 1.81 11.66
CA TRP A 68 -5.67 1.94 11.68
C TRP A 68 -4.98 0.59 11.45
N ALA A 69 -5.44 -0.47 12.11
CA ALA A 69 -4.93 -1.82 11.87
C ALA A 69 -5.02 -2.22 10.38
N PHE A 70 -6.13 -1.87 9.72
CA PHE A 70 -6.30 -2.09 8.28
C PHE A 70 -5.33 -1.25 7.42
N VAL A 71 -5.12 0.03 7.75
CA VAL A 71 -4.11 0.87 7.09
C VAL A 71 -2.71 0.25 7.20
N LEU A 72 -2.35 -0.20 8.40
CA LEU A 72 -1.07 -0.87 8.64
C LEU A 72 -0.96 -2.18 7.86
N ALA A 73 -2.02 -2.98 7.77
CA ALA A 73 -2.04 -4.19 6.96
C ALA A 73 -1.81 -3.88 5.47
N LEU A 74 -2.45 -2.83 4.93
CA LEU A 74 -2.22 -2.39 3.55
C LEU A 74 -0.78 -1.90 3.35
N LEU A 75 -0.24 -1.14 4.31
CA LEU A 75 1.13 -0.64 4.26
C LEU A 75 2.15 -1.78 4.32
N ALA A 76 1.91 -2.78 5.17
CA ALA A 76 2.71 -4.00 5.28
C ALA A 76 2.70 -4.78 3.96
N ALA A 77 1.53 -5.00 3.37
CA ALA A 77 1.40 -5.67 2.09
C ALA A 77 2.11 -4.89 0.97
N ALA A 78 1.97 -3.56 0.94
CA ALA A 78 2.62 -2.71 -0.03
C ALA A 78 4.16 -2.69 0.14
N ALA A 79 4.66 -2.71 1.38
CA ALA A 79 6.09 -2.79 1.68
C ALA A 79 6.68 -4.15 1.24
N SER A 80 6.02 -5.25 1.58
CA SER A 80 6.39 -6.61 1.14
C SER A 80 6.35 -6.74 -0.38
N ALA A 81 5.39 -6.08 -1.04
CA ALA A 81 5.30 -5.99 -2.50
C ALA A 81 6.25 -4.94 -3.12
N ARG A 82 7.19 -4.39 -2.33
CA ARG A 82 8.24 -3.44 -2.75
C ARG A 82 7.70 -2.18 -3.42
N LYS A 83 6.50 -1.74 -3.03
CA LYS A 83 5.82 -0.58 -3.62
C LYS A 83 6.48 0.71 -3.17
N ARG A 84 6.80 1.61 -4.11
CA ARG A 84 7.45 2.90 -3.76
C ARG A 84 6.57 3.80 -2.89
N ILE A 85 5.24 3.70 -2.99
CA ILE A 85 4.34 4.46 -2.11
C ILE A 85 4.51 4.04 -0.64
N ALA A 86 4.77 2.76 -0.36
CA ALA A 86 5.00 2.28 1.00
C ALA A 86 6.28 2.89 1.58
N TRP A 87 7.32 3.02 0.77
CA TRP A 87 8.56 3.68 1.18
C TRP A 87 8.32 5.13 1.59
N TRP A 88 7.57 5.90 0.79
CA TRP A 88 7.22 7.29 1.12
C TRP A 88 6.40 7.38 2.41
N LEU A 89 5.39 6.53 2.56
CA LEU A 89 4.52 6.51 3.74
C LEU A 89 5.30 6.12 5.01
N LEU A 90 6.16 5.10 4.94
CA LEU A 90 7.00 4.68 6.06
C LEU A 90 8.01 5.76 6.44
N LEU A 91 8.70 6.33 5.46
CA LEU A 91 9.68 7.39 5.69
C LEU A 91 9.02 8.63 6.30
N GLY A 92 7.87 9.05 5.75
CA GLY A 92 7.09 10.18 6.27
C GLY A 92 6.62 9.93 7.70
N ASN A 93 6.06 8.75 7.99
CA ASN A 93 5.62 8.39 9.32
C ASN A 93 6.77 8.38 10.35
N LEU A 94 7.92 7.79 9.99
CA LEU A 94 9.11 7.77 10.85
C LEU A 94 9.67 9.19 11.06
N ALA A 95 9.63 10.05 10.05
CA ALA A 95 10.08 11.44 10.17
C ALA A 95 9.17 12.25 11.11
N VAL A 96 7.85 12.07 11.03
CA VAL A 96 6.90 12.70 11.97
C VAL A 96 7.13 12.20 13.39
N ALA A 97 7.28 10.89 13.59
CA ALA A 97 7.54 10.31 14.91
C ALA A 97 8.89 10.76 15.49
N ALA A 98 9.94 10.86 14.67
CA ALA A 98 11.22 11.43 15.07
C ALA A 98 11.09 12.90 15.47
N GLY A 99 10.33 13.69 14.70
CA GLY A 99 10.02 15.08 15.01
C GLY A 99 9.30 15.22 16.35
N TRP A 100 8.34 14.35 16.64
CA TRP A 100 7.64 14.31 17.93
C TRP A 100 8.58 14.04 19.10
N ASN A 101 9.49 13.06 18.96
CA ASN A 101 10.52 12.79 19.97
C ASN A 101 11.48 13.97 20.17
N ILE A 102 11.86 14.67 19.09
CA ILE A 102 12.71 15.87 19.18
C ILE A 102 11.99 16.98 19.94
N VAL A 103 10.72 17.26 19.61
CA VAL A 103 9.91 18.26 20.32
C VAL A 103 9.78 17.90 21.80
N THR A 104 9.52 16.62 22.09
CA THR A 104 9.42 16.09 23.45
C THR A 104 10.70 16.34 24.26
N LEU A 105 11.87 16.07 23.67
CA LEU A 105 13.17 16.33 24.30
C LEU A 105 13.46 17.82 24.46
N ALA A 106 13.17 18.63 23.44
CA ALA A 106 13.41 20.07 23.43
C ALA A 106 12.51 20.82 24.43
N ALA A 107 11.25 20.38 24.58
CA ALA A 107 10.31 20.92 25.56
C ALA A 107 10.66 20.54 27.01
N GLY A 108 11.60 19.60 27.21
CA GLY A 108 12.12 19.24 28.53
C GLY A 108 11.16 18.38 29.34
N THR A 109 10.98 17.11 28.96
CA THR A 109 10.13 16.18 29.73
C THR A 109 10.58 16.09 31.20
N PRO A 110 9.65 16.23 32.17
CA PRO A 110 9.99 16.21 33.60
C PRO A 110 10.31 14.80 34.11
N THR A 111 9.87 13.75 33.43
CA THR A 111 10.08 12.36 33.85
C THR A 111 11.31 11.74 33.18
N THR A 112 12.11 11.00 33.96
CA THR A 112 13.26 10.25 33.45
C THR A 112 12.84 9.22 32.39
N VAL A 113 11.71 8.54 32.62
CA VAL A 113 11.14 7.57 31.67
C VAL A 113 10.79 8.23 30.34
N GLY A 114 10.19 9.42 30.36
CA GLY A 114 9.87 10.18 29.15
C GLY A 114 11.10 10.53 28.33
N ARG A 115 12.15 11.00 29.00
CA ARG A 115 13.41 11.36 28.37
C ARG A 115 14.13 10.16 27.76
N VAL A 116 14.23 9.06 28.51
CA VAL A 116 14.87 7.82 28.04
C VAL A 116 14.07 7.23 26.86
N GLY A 117 12.74 7.20 26.97
CA GLY A 117 11.87 6.74 25.89
C GLY A 117 12.05 7.53 24.61
N ALA A 118 12.06 8.87 24.69
CA ALA A 118 12.24 9.73 23.52
C ALA A 118 13.63 9.60 22.89
N ILE A 119 14.71 9.42 23.69
CA ILE A 119 16.07 9.17 23.17
C ILE A 119 16.12 7.84 22.42
N ILE A 120 15.61 6.76 23.04
CA ILE A 120 15.57 5.43 22.42
C ILE A 120 14.74 5.48 21.13
N GLY A 121 13.58 6.12 21.18
CA GLY A 121 12.70 6.31 20.03
C GLY A 121 13.42 7.00 18.88
N LEU A 122 14.02 8.16 19.15
CA LEU A 122 14.75 8.94 18.15
C LEU A 122 15.93 8.16 17.55
N ALA A 123 16.68 7.41 18.36
CA ALA A 123 17.77 6.57 17.88
C ALA A 123 17.26 5.47 16.93
N LEU A 124 16.17 4.78 17.30
CA LEU A 124 15.55 3.76 16.46
C LEU A 124 14.98 4.35 15.16
N HIS A 125 14.36 5.53 15.22
CA HIS A 125 13.92 6.25 14.04
C HIS A 125 15.08 6.61 13.11
N ALA A 126 16.18 7.12 13.64
CA ALA A 126 17.36 7.47 12.85
C ALA A 126 17.94 6.25 12.12
N VAL A 127 18.03 5.10 12.80
CA VAL A 127 18.47 3.84 12.19
C VAL A 127 17.48 3.38 11.12
N ALA A 128 16.19 3.35 11.41
CA ALA A 128 15.16 2.91 10.46
C ALA A 128 15.08 3.80 9.21
N ILE A 129 15.13 5.11 9.39
CA ILE A 129 15.18 6.10 8.31
C ILE A 129 16.42 5.86 7.45
N THR A 130 17.60 5.71 8.06
CA THR A 130 18.84 5.45 7.34
C THR A 130 18.75 4.17 6.51
N LEU A 131 18.25 3.07 7.08
CA LEU A 131 18.05 1.82 6.37
C LEU A 131 17.07 1.96 5.20
N LEU A 132 15.96 2.68 5.37
CA LEU A 132 15.00 2.94 4.30
C LEU A 132 15.61 3.80 3.20
N LEU A 133 16.34 4.87 3.53
CA LEU A 133 17.02 5.72 2.55
C LEU A 133 18.03 4.91 1.71
N LEU A 134 18.85 4.07 2.36
CA LEU A 134 19.80 3.20 1.67
C LEU A 134 19.10 2.12 0.83
N ALA A 135 17.98 1.59 1.30
CA ALA A 135 17.16 0.61 0.58
C ALA A 135 16.22 1.25 -0.45
N TYR A 136 16.34 2.54 -0.76
CA TYR A 136 15.45 3.25 -1.70
C TYR A 136 15.28 2.48 -3.02
N ARG A 137 16.36 1.90 -3.58
CA ARG A 137 16.32 1.17 -4.86
C ARG A 137 15.58 -0.17 -4.79
N GLU A 138 15.38 -0.72 -3.59
CA GLU A 138 14.64 -1.97 -3.39
C GLU A 138 13.13 -1.80 -3.52
N PHE A 139 12.61 -0.58 -3.31
CA PHE A 139 11.21 -0.21 -3.49
C PHE A 139 10.95 0.29 -4.91
N TRP A 140 11.09 -0.60 -5.89
CA TRP A 140 11.00 -0.24 -7.31
C TRP A 140 9.59 -0.26 -7.88
N ALA A 141 8.65 -0.97 -7.25
CA ALA A 141 7.33 -1.19 -7.83
C ALA A 141 6.47 0.09 -7.72
N LYS A 142 6.12 0.69 -8.86
CA LYS A 142 5.26 1.87 -8.92
C LYS A 142 3.79 1.45 -8.92
N VAL A 143 2.93 2.25 -8.29
CA VAL A 143 1.48 2.14 -8.44
C VAL A 143 1.05 3.05 -9.60
N ARG A 144 0.19 2.57 -10.50
CA ARG A 144 -0.32 3.38 -11.62
C ARG A 144 -1.21 4.51 -11.10
N ARG A 145 -1.06 5.71 -11.67
CA ARG A 145 -1.73 6.95 -11.20
C ARG A 145 -3.26 6.91 -11.33
N GLY A 146 -3.79 6.29 -12.39
CA GLY A 146 -5.25 6.21 -12.63
C GLY A 146 -6.00 5.47 -11.53
N ALA A 147 -5.51 4.29 -11.14
CA ALA A 147 -6.07 3.52 -10.03
C ALA A 147 -5.99 4.25 -8.67
N LEU A 148 -4.93 5.04 -8.43
CA LEU A 148 -4.80 5.85 -7.22
C LEU A 148 -5.86 6.95 -7.15
N LEU A 149 -6.14 7.64 -8.27
CA LEU A 149 -7.13 8.71 -8.30
C LEU A 149 -8.54 8.17 -7.99
N ARG A 150 -8.94 7.06 -8.61
CA ARG A 150 -10.24 6.42 -8.35
C ARG A 150 -10.40 6.00 -6.89
N SER A 151 -9.35 5.39 -6.32
CA SER A 151 -9.33 5.00 -4.92
C SER A 151 -9.41 6.20 -3.98
N ALA A 152 -8.68 7.28 -4.27
CA ALA A 152 -8.69 8.52 -3.49
C ALA A 152 -10.06 9.20 -3.52
N VAL A 153 -10.73 9.25 -4.68
CA VAL A 153 -12.09 9.79 -4.80
C VAL A 153 -13.07 9.01 -3.93
N VAL A 154 -13.00 7.67 -3.95
CA VAL A 154 -13.86 6.81 -3.12
C VAL A 154 -13.57 7.00 -1.63
N LEU A 155 -12.31 7.14 -1.25
CA LEU A 155 -11.93 7.42 0.14
C LEU A 155 -12.50 8.76 0.63
N VAL A 156 -12.29 9.84 -0.15
CA VAL A 156 -12.76 11.19 0.20
C VAL A 156 -14.28 11.24 0.25
N ALA A 157 -14.97 10.62 -0.71
CA ALA A 157 -16.43 10.52 -0.70
C ALA A 157 -16.92 9.73 0.52
N GLY A 158 -16.29 8.59 0.83
CA GLY A 158 -16.62 7.78 2.00
C GLY A 158 -16.40 8.53 3.31
N TRP A 159 -15.31 9.29 3.43
CA TRP A 159 -15.06 10.16 4.58
C TRP A 159 -16.09 11.29 4.68
N ALA A 160 -16.43 11.96 3.57
CA ALA A 160 -17.42 13.02 3.58
C ALA A 160 -18.78 12.53 4.09
N VAL A 161 -19.24 11.37 3.59
CA VAL A 161 -20.48 10.73 4.06
C VAL A 161 -20.34 10.31 5.52
N GLY A 162 -19.24 9.66 5.89
CA GLY A 162 -18.98 9.23 7.26
C GLY A 162 -18.96 10.39 8.26
N ILE A 163 -18.33 11.50 7.91
CA ILE A 163 -18.30 12.74 8.71
C ILE A 163 -19.71 13.32 8.81
N ALA A 164 -20.45 13.46 7.71
CA ALA A 164 -21.79 14.04 7.73
C ALA A 164 -22.75 13.25 8.63
N VAL A 165 -22.76 11.92 8.49
CA VAL A 165 -23.60 11.03 9.32
C VAL A 165 -23.15 11.07 10.78
N SER A 166 -21.84 10.94 11.04
CA SER A 166 -21.31 10.94 12.41
C SER A 166 -21.50 12.28 13.12
N TRP A 167 -21.42 13.39 12.37
CA TRP A 167 -21.68 14.72 12.89
C TRP A 167 -23.17 14.88 13.23
N GLY A 168 -24.08 14.45 12.36
CA GLY A 168 -25.52 14.44 12.68
C GLY A 168 -25.82 13.63 13.94
N LEU A 169 -25.21 12.44 14.09
CA LEU A 169 -25.38 11.61 15.28
C LEU A 169 -24.84 12.26 16.55
N VAL A 170 -23.67 12.91 16.50
CA VAL A 170 -23.09 13.57 17.69
C VAL A 170 -23.83 14.85 18.08
N GLU A 171 -24.51 15.51 17.13
CA GLU A 171 -25.38 16.66 17.45
C GLU A 171 -26.63 16.22 18.22
N LEU A 172 -27.22 15.07 17.84
CA LEU A 172 -28.40 14.49 18.49
C LEU A 172 -28.06 13.83 19.84
N PHE A 173 -26.93 13.14 19.91
CA PHE A 173 -26.51 12.36 21.07
C PHE A 173 -25.09 12.75 21.51
N PRO A 174 -24.88 13.98 22.02
CA PRO A 174 -23.55 14.50 22.29
C PRO A 174 -22.85 13.86 23.49
N GLY A 175 -23.59 13.21 24.39
CA GLY A 175 -23.06 12.79 25.69
C GLY A 175 -22.51 13.99 26.44
N THR A 176 -21.24 13.93 26.86
CA THR A 176 -20.57 15.04 27.54
C THR A 176 -19.74 15.92 26.60
N LEU A 177 -19.72 15.63 25.29
CA LEU A 177 -18.89 16.35 24.33
C LEU A 177 -19.42 17.76 24.07
N GLN A 178 -18.60 18.78 24.36
CA GLN A 178 -18.97 20.17 24.15
C GLN A 178 -19.09 20.49 22.64
N ARG A 179 -20.04 21.37 22.30
CA ARG A 179 -20.34 21.80 20.92
C ARG A 179 -19.10 22.15 20.06
N PRO A 180 -18.13 22.98 20.50
CA PRO A 180 -17.00 23.35 19.65
C PRO A 180 -16.11 22.16 19.26
N PHE A 181 -16.13 21.08 20.04
CA PHE A 181 -15.32 19.90 19.78
C PHE A 181 -16.03 18.82 18.96
N ARG A 182 -17.34 18.94 18.69
CA ARG A 182 -18.13 17.90 18.01
C ARG A 182 -17.60 17.55 16.62
N LEU A 183 -17.49 18.53 15.73
CA LEU A 183 -16.98 18.32 14.38
C LEU A 183 -15.49 17.91 14.38
N PRO A 184 -14.58 18.61 15.08
CA PRO A 184 -13.18 18.18 15.20
C PRO A 184 -13.01 16.75 15.71
N TYR A 185 -13.82 16.33 16.70
CA TYR A 185 -13.80 14.98 17.25
C TYR A 185 -14.22 13.94 16.21
N VAL A 186 -15.31 14.20 15.48
CA VAL A 186 -15.79 13.32 14.40
C VAL A 186 -14.75 13.20 13.30
N VAL A 187 -14.17 14.31 12.85
CA VAL A 187 -13.10 14.30 11.84
C VAL A 187 -11.89 13.50 12.34
N ASN A 188 -11.46 13.69 13.59
CA ASN A 188 -10.37 12.91 14.18
C ASN A 188 -10.67 11.40 14.23
N ARG A 189 -11.94 11.01 14.47
CA ARG A 189 -12.34 9.60 14.53
C ARG A 189 -12.51 8.96 13.15
N VAL A 190 -13.12 9.66 12.20
CA VAL A 190 -13.43 9.14 10.86
C VAL A 190 -12.20 9.17 9.94
N VAL A 191 -11.45 10.28 9.96
CA VAL A 191 -10.29 10.51 9.09
C VAL A 191 -8.98 10.26 9.83
N GLY A 192 -8.87 10.85 11.02
CA GLY A 192 -7.64 10.80 11.81
C GLY A 192 -7.41 9.46 12.48
N PHE A 193 -8.34 8.50 12.41
CA PHE A 193 -8.22 7.19 13.08
C PHE A 193 -7.86 7.27 14.57
N ALA A 194 -8.28 8.36 15.24
CA ALA A 194 -7.92 8.73 16.60
C ALA A 194 -6.46 9.18 16.83
N LEU A 195 -5.85 9.84 15.84
CA LEU A 195 -4.51 10.45 15.93
C LEU A 195 -4.40 11.50 17.05
N VAL A 196 -5.45 12.29 17.29
CA VAL A 196 -5.46 13.27 18.39
C VAL A 196 -5.92 12.59 19.67
N GLU A 197 -5.15 12.77 20.73
CA GLU A 197 -5.40 12.17 22.04
C GLU A 197 -6.79 12.51 22.59
N PRO A 198 -7.45 11.57 23.30
CA PRO A 198 -8.76 11.80 23.90
C PRO A 198 -8.82 13.01 24.84
N GLY A 199 -7.69 13.37 25.48
CA GLY A 199 -7.59 14.49 26.42
C GLY A 199 -7.68 15.87 25.78
N PHE A 200 -7.50 15.98 24.46
CA PHE A 200 -7.63 17.24 23.73
C PHE A 200 -9.09 17.73 23.64
N PHE A 201 -10.05 16.82 23.70
CA PHE A 201 -11.47 17.13 23.52
C PHE A 201 -12.17 17.24 24.88
N ALA A 202 -12.88 18.36 25.11
CA ALA A 202 -13.66 18.53 26.33
C ALA A 202 -14.93 17.65 26.28
N GLY A 203 -14.85 16.49 26.93
CA GLY A 203 -15.91 15.50 27.02
C GLY A 203 -15.83 14.41 25.96
N LYS A 204 -16.77 13.47 25.97
CA LYS A 204 -16.79 12.33 25.04
C LYS A 204 -18.21 11.84 24.73
N PRO A 205 -18.47 11.41 23.49
CA PRO A 205 -19.67 10.67 23.16
C PRO A 205 -19.68 9.29 23.83
N ASP A 206 -20.84 8.63 23.82
CA ASP A 206 -20.97 7.26 24.29
C ASP A 206 -20.08 6.28 23.49
N VAL A 207 -19.70 5.16 24.14
CA VAL A 207 -18.83 4.11 23.59
C VAL A 207 -19.31 3.65 22.22
N VAL A 208 -20.62 3.47 22.05
CA VAL A 208 -21.22 2.99 20.79
C VAL A 208 -20.96 3.98 19.66
N LEU A 209 -21.23 5.27 19.88
CA LEU A 209 -21.00 6.32 18.87
C LEU A 209 -19.53 6.41 18.48
N ARG A 210 -18.61 6.33 19.45
CA ARG A 210 -17.17 6.34 19.16
C ARG A 210 -16.76 5.19 18.24
N SER A 211 -17.31 4.00 18.45
CA SER A 211 -17.07 2.83 17.60
C SER A 211 -17.67 3.01 16.21
N VAL A 212 -18.88 3.55 16.11
CA VAL A 212 -19.56 3.85 14.83
C VAL A 212 -18.75 4.84 13.98
N PHE A 213 -18.23 5.92 14.58
CA PHE A 213 -17.43 6.92 13.84
C PHE A 213 -16.15 6.29 13.28
N GLY A 214 -15.45 5.47 14.07
CA GLY A 214 -14.29 4.73 13.60
C GLY A 214 -14.64 3.69 12.52
N MET A 215 -15.82 3.08 12.60
CA MET A 215 -16.30 2.12 11.59
C MET A 215 -16.50 2.77 10.23
N PHE A 216 -17.07 3.99 10.16
CA PHE A 216 -17.18 4.72 8.90
C PHE A 216 -15.82 4.98 8.25
N GLY A 217 -14.82 5.37 9.05
CA GLY A 217 -13.44 5.52 8.58
C GLY A 217 -12.87 4.21 8.03
N ALA A 218 -13.08 3.09 8.74
CA ALA A 218 -12.64 1.76 8.30
C ALA A 218 -13.32 1.33 6.99
N LEU A 219 -14.64 1.51 6.87
CA LEU A 219 -15.40 1.13 5.68
C LEU A 219 -14.99 1.96 4.46
N ALA A 220 -14.77 3.27 4.62
CA ALA A 220 -14.26 4.12 3.56
C ALA A 220 -12.90 3.65 3.04
N LEU A 221 -11.98 3.26 3.94
CA LEU A 221 -10.68 2.68 3.58
C LEU A 221 -10.82 1.34 2.86
N ILE A 222 -11.67 0.45 3.36
CA ILE A 222 -11.90 -0.87 2.73
C ILE A 222 -12.45 -0.68 1.31
N ALA A 223 -13.44 0.19 1.13
CA ALA A 223 -13.99 0.51 -0.19
C ALA A 223 -12.92 1.10 -1.12
N ALA A 224 -12.11 2.05 -0.64
CA ALA A 224 -11.02 2.63 -1.41
C ALA A 224 -9.97 1.58 -1.82
N ALA A 225 -9.63 0.65 -0.92
CA ALA A 225 -8.70 -0.43 -1.20
C ALA A 225 -9.27 -1.41 -2.25
N VAL A 226 -10.54 -1.81 -2.12
CA VAL A 226 -11.24 -2.65 -3.11
C VAL A 226 -11.20 -2.00 -4.49
N VAL A 227 -11.52 -0.70 -4.58
CA VAL A 227 -11.49 0.05 -5.84
C VAL A 227 -10.07 0.17 -6.41
N LEU A 228 -9.06 0.33 -5.57
CA LEU A 228 -7.66 0.33 -5.99
C LEU A 228 -7.29 -1.00 -6.65
N PHE A 229 -7.62 -2.13 -6.04
CA PHE A 229 -7.30 -3.46 -6.56
C PHE A 229 -8.12 -3.80 -7.82
N LEU A 230 -9.40 -3.44 -7.85
CA LEU A 230 -10.26 -3.63 -9.03
C LEU A 230 -9.77 -2.81 -10.23
N SER A 231 -9.43 -1.54 -10.00
CA SER A 231 -8.93 -0.66 -11.07
C SER A 231 -7.62 -1.16 -11.66
N GLN A 232 -6.73 -1.70 -10.82
CA GLN A 232 -5.47 -2.30 -11.28
C GLN A 232 -5.70 -3.55 -12.14
N ARG A 233 -6.68 -4.39 -11.79
CA ARG A 233 -7.01 -5.59 -12.58
C ARG A 233 -7.58 -5.20 -13.95
N ALA A 234 -8.50 -4.25 -13.98
CA ALA A 234 -9.13 -3.79 -15.22
C ALA A 234 -8.11 -3.19 -16.21
N GLU A 235 -7.17 -2.36 -15.75
CA GLU A 235 -6.14 -1.74 -16.62
C GLU A 235 -5.05 -2.72 -17.11
N ASN A 236 -5.03 -3.95 -16.63
CA ASN A 236 -4.12 -4.99 -17.11
C ASN A 236 -4.82 -6.00 -18.03
N ALA A 237 -6.13 -5.87 -18.25
CA ALA A 237 -6.85 -6.71 -19.18
C ALA A 237 -6.61 -6.26 -20.64
N LEU A 238 -6.67 -7.21 -21.56
CA LEU A 238 -6.65 -6.97 -23.00
C LEU A 238 -7.81 -6.06 -23.41
N THR A 239 -7.52 -5.08 -24.25
CA THR A 239 -8.57 -4.27 -24.88
C THR A 239 -9.20 -5.01 -26.06
N GLY A 240 -10.36 -4.54 -26.54
CA GLY A 240 -10.98 -5.12 -27.73
C GLY A 240 -10.12 -4.97 -28.99
N GLU A 241 -9.42 -3.83 -29.12
CA GLU A 241 -8.49 -3.58 -30.22
C GLU A 241 -7.29 -4.53 -30.17
N ASP A 242 -6.74 -4.76 -28.97
CA ASP A 242 -5.66 -5.73 -28.78
C ASP A 242 -6.10 -7.15 -29.14
N GLU A 243 -7.31 -7.55 -28.74
CA GLU A 243 -7.88 -8.86 -29.06
C GLU A 243 -8.00 -9.03 -30.58
N SER A 244 -8.50 -8.01 -31.29
CA SER A 244 -8.58 -7.99 -32.75
C SER A 244 -7.22 -8.08 -33.43
N ALA A 245 -6.21 -7.36 -32.93
CA ALA A 245 -4.85 -7.42 -33.46
C ALA A 245 -4.21 -8.81 -33.27
N ILE A 246 -4.39 -9.43 -32.10
CA ILE A 246 -3.93 -10.81 -31.85
C ILE A 246 -4.63 -11.80 -32.79
N ARG A 247 -5.95 -11.66 -32.99
CA ARG A 247 -6.70 -12.50 -33.93
C ARG A 247 -6.16 -12.38 -35.36
N GLY A 248 -5.84 -11.18 -35.82
CA GLY A 248 -5.20 -10.98 -37.12
C GLY A 248 -3.83 -11.64 -37.24
N LEU A 249 -3.01 -11.59 -36.18
CA LEU A 249 -1.72 -12.31 -36.15
C LEU A 249 -1.89 -13.83 -36.19
N LEU A 250 -2.90 -14.37 -35.49
CA LEU A 250 -3.21 -15.81 -35.49
C LEU A 250 -3.74 -16.27 -36.85
N GLU A 251 -4.53 -15.46 -37.54
CA GLU A 251 -5.03 -15.78 -38.87
C GLU A 251 -3.89 -15.89 -39.90
N LEU A 252 -2.92 -14.97 -39.83
CA LEU A 252 -1.77 -14.92 -40.74
C LEU A 252 -0.68 -15.95 -40.42
N TYR A 253 -0.37 -16.15 -39.13
CA TYR A 253 0.82 -16.90 -38.68
C TYR A 253 0.52 -18.06 -37.72
N GLY A 254 -0.72 -18.21 -37.24
CA GLY A 254 -1.08 -19.16 -36.17
C GLY A 254 -1.52 -20.56 -36.62
N LYS A 255 -1.50 -20.88 -37.92
CA LYS A 255 -1.99 -22.17 -38.45
C LYS A 255 -1.29 -23.41 -37.85
N ASN A 256 -0.06 -23.26 -37.36
CA ASN A 256 0.73 -24.33 -36.76
C ASN A 256 0.75 -24.27 -35.22
N ASP A 257 0.02 -23.36 -34.59
CA ASP A 257 -0.03 -23.18 -33.13
C ASP A 257 -1.43 -23.50 -32.60
N SER A 258 -1.62 -24.75 -32.15
CA SER A 258 -2.89 -25.23 -31.58
C SER A 258 -3.27 -24.55 -30.26
N LEU A 259 -2.32 -23.90 -29.58
CA LEU A 259 -2.55 -23.17 -28.32
C LEU A 259 -2.62 -21.66 -28.53
N GLY A 260 -2.40 -21.16 -29.75
CA GLY A 260 -2.38 -19.74 -30.07
C GLY A 260 -3.68 -19.01 -29.71
N TYR A 261 -4.83 -19.69 -29.78
CA TYR A 261 -6.12 -19.13 -29.36
C TYR A 261 -6.15 -18.73 -27.88
N PHE A 262 -5.37 -19.38 -26.99
CA PHE A 262 -5.31 -18.96 -25.60
C PHE A 262 -4.78 -17.53 -25.44
N ALA A 263 -4.02 -17.00 -26.40
CA ALA A 263 -3.53 -15.62 -26.39
C ALA A 263 -4.66 -14.58 -26.38
N THR A 264 -5.86 -14.89 -26.88
CA THR A 264 -6.99 -13.95 -26.93
C THR A 264 -7.78 -13.85 -25.62
N ARG A 265 -7.42 -14.62 -24.58
CA ARG A 265 -8.12 -14.55 -23.28
C ARG A 265 -7.99 -13.17 -22.65
N ARG A 266 -9.13 -12.53 -22.37
CA ARG A 266 -9.25 -11.15 -21.84
C ARG A 266 -8.58 -10.88 -20.50
N ASP A 267 -8.27 -11.94 -19.76
CA ASP A 267 -7.61 -11.87 -18.47
C ASP A 267 -6.07 -11.79 -18.58
N LYS A 268 -5.53 -11.69 -19.80
CA LYS A 268 -4.11 -11.46 -20.10
C LYS A 268 -3.86 -10.01 -20.53
N SER A 269 -2.62 -9.57 -20.42
CA SER A 269 -2.10 -8.36 -21.07
C SER A 269 -1.32 -8.74 -22.33
N VAL A 270 -1.05 -7.78 -23.21
CA VAL A 270 -0.22 -7.98 -24.41
C VAL A 270 0.84 -6.89 -24.55
N VAL A 271 1.99 -7.27 -25.11
CA VAL A 271 2.98 -6.33 -25.66
C VAL A 271 3.25 -6.73 -27.11
N PHE A 272 3.06 -5.80 -28.03
CA PHE A 272 3.39 -5.99 -29.45
C PHE A 272 4.86 -5.67 -29.72
N ALA A 273 5.44 -6.35 -30.71
CA ALA A 273 6.70 -5.93 -31.32
C ALA A 273 6.52 -4.52 -31.93
N PRO A 274 7.58 -3.69 -31.98
CA PRO A 274 7.53 -2.39 -32.65
C PRO A 274 7.10 -2.47 -34.13
N SER A 275 7.37 -3.61 -34.77
CA SER A 275 6.92 -3.90 -36.14
C SER A 275 5.43 -4.26 -36.25
N GLY A 276 4.73 -4.50 -35.14
CA GLY A 276 3.34 -4.96 -35.11
C GLY A 276 3.13 -6.41 -35.56
N ARG A 277 4.18 -7.10 -36.01
CA ARG A 277 4.09 -8.45 -36.63
C ARG A 277 4.20 -9.62 -35.65
N ALA A 278 4.44 -9.35 -34.38
CA ALA A 278 4.44 -10.34 -33.32
C ALA A 278 4.00 -9.73 -32.00
N ALA A 279 3.54 -10.55 -31.06
CA ALA A 279 3.07 -10.13 -29.74
C ALA A 279 3.38 -11.17 -28.68
N ILE A 280 3.60 -10.73 -27.44
CA ILE A 280 3.67 -11.61 -26.27
C ILE A 280 2.50 -11.31 -25.36
N THR A 281 1.69 -12.32 -25.10
CA THR A 281 0.67 -12.26 -24.06
C THR A 281 1.25 -12.71 -22.74
N TYR A 282 0.88 -12.03 -21.66
CA TYR A 282 1.46 -12.27 -20.34
C TYR A 282 0.49 -11.87 -19.25
N ARG A 283 0.84 -12.23 -18.01
CA ARG A 283 0.18 -11.74 -16.80
C ARG A 283 1.18 -11.23 -15.80
N VAL A 284 0.74 -10.35 -14.92
CA VAL A 284 1.54 -9.89 -13.78
C VAL A 284 0.98 -10.54 -12.51
N GLU A 285 1.68 -11.54 -12.00
CA GLU A 285 1.33 -12.24 -10.77
C GLU A 285 2.38 -11.91 -9.71
N VAL A 286 1.95 -11.36 -8.57
CA VAL A 286 2.82 -11.04 -7.42
C VAL A 286 4.09 -10.23 -7.82
N GLY A 287 3.96 -9.34 -8.81
CA GLY A 287 5.07 -8.49 -9.28
C GLY A 287 6.04 -9.16 -10.26
N VAL A 288 5.72 -10.36 -10.74
CA VAL A 288 6.45 -11.06 -11.81
C VAL A 288 5.62 -11.07 -13.07
N CYS A 289 6.23 -10.72 -14.21
CA CYS A 289 5.60 -10.95 -15.51
C CYS A 289 5.80 -12.40 -15.92
N LEU A 290 4.70 -13.12 -16.09
CA LEU A 290 4.66 -14.49 -16.58
C LEU A 290 4.17 -14.47 -18.03
N ALA A 291 5.05 -14.83 -18.97
CA ALA A 291 4.66 -15.01 -20.36
C ALA A 291 3.66 -16.18 -20.47
N SER A 292 2.63 -15.98 -21.26
CA SER A 292 1.57 -16.96 -21.45
C SER A 292 1.81 -17.80 -22.70
N GLY A 293 2.95 -18.48 -22.75
CA GLY A 293 3.40 -19.27 -23.90
C GLY A 293 4.33 -18.50 -24.83
N ASP A 294 4.53 -19.06 -26.02
CA ASP A 294 5.40 -18.50 -27.05
C ASP A 294 4.80 -17.22 -27.69
N PRO A 295 5.62 -16.36 -28.32
CA PRO A 295 5.11 -15.19 -29.02
C PRO A 295 4.18 -15.57 -30.17
N VAL A 296 3.12 -14.79 -30.35
CA VAL A 296 2.15 -14.93 -31.45
C VAL A 296 2.61 -14.07 -32.64
N GLY A 297 2.49 -14.57 -33.88
CA GLY A 297 2.83 -13.81 -35.10
C GLY A 297 4.08 -14.32 -35.81
N ASP A 298 4.69 -13.49 -36.66
CA ASP A 298 5.86 -13.86 -37.47
C ASP A 298 7.06 -14.25 -36.60
N PRO A 299 7.60 -15.48 -36.70
CA PRO A 299 8.81 -15.91 -35.99
C PRO A 299 10.01 -14.97 -36.15
N LYS A 300 10.14 -14.28 -37.29
CA LYS A 300 11.22 -13.30 -37.52
C LYS A 300 11.09 -12.06 -36.62
N ALA A 301 9.89 -11.74 -36.15
CA ALA A 301 9.62 -10.61 -35.27
C ALA A 301 9.59 -10.98 -33.78
N TRP A 302 9.65 -12.27 -33.42
CA TRP A 302 9.63 -12.74 -32.02
C TRP A 302 10.74 -12.12 -31.15
N PRO A 303 12.00 -11.99 -31.59
CA PRO A 303 13.03 -11.36 -30.77
C PRO A 303 12.69 -9.91 -30.38
N GLN A 304 12.01 -9.18 -31.27
CA GLN A 304 11.58 -7.80 -31.00
C GLN A 304 10.44 -7.76 -29.97
N ALA A 305 9.48 -8.69 -30.06
CA ALA A 305 8.40 -8.82 -29.07
C ALA A 305 8.96 -9.19 -27.69
N ILE A 306 9.90 -10.14 -27.63
CA ILE A 306 10.58 -10.55 -26.38
C ILE A 306 11.33 -9.35 -25.78
N ALA A 307 12.08 -8.60 -26.58
CA ALA A 307 12.79 -7.42 -26.09
C ALA A 307 11.82 -6.33 -25.58
N ALA A 308 10.71 -6.09 -26.28
CA ALA A 308 9.68 -5.15 -25.84
C ALA A 308 9.03 -5.59 -24.51
N TRP A 309 8.70 -6.87 -24.38
CA TRP A 309 8.14 -7.44 -23.15
C TRP A 309 9.13 -7.37 -21.98
N LEU A 310 10.39 -7.75 -22.20
CA LEU A 310 11.45 -7.64 -21.19
C LEU A 310 11.63 -6.18 -20.74
N ARG A 311 11.62 -5.20 -21.64
CA ARG A 311 11.66 -3.78 -21.27
C ARG A 311 10.44 -3.36 -20.46
N ARG A 312 9.25 -3.86 -20.80
CA ARG A 312 8.00 -3.57 -20.07
C ARG A 312 8.00 -4.17 -18.66
N CYS A 313 8.59 -5.35 -18.51
CA CYS A 313 8.58 -6.16 -17.30
C CYS A 313 9.82 -5.98 -16.41
N GLN A 314 10.89 -5.40 -16.93
CA GLN A 314 12.02 -4.99 -16.13
C GLN A 314 11.63 -3.81 -15.23
N PRO A 315 12.03 -3.85 -13.94
CA PRO A 315 12.00 -2.67 -13.08
C PRO A 315 12.83 -1.56 -13.72
N THR A 316 12.19 -0.63 -14.41
CA THR A 316 12.87 0.49 -15.04
C THR A 316 13.32 1.45 -13.94
N ALA A 317 14.59 1.34 -13.57
CA ALA A 317 15.33 2.41 -12.92
C ALA A 317 15.53 3.54 -13.96
N GLY A 318 14.48 4.34 -14.17
CA GLY A 318 14.62 5.68 -14.76
C GLY A 318 14.40 5.82 -16.27
N HIS A 319 13.23 5.44 -16.81
CA HIS A 319 12.70 6.13 -18.00
C HIS A 319 11.23 6.53 -17.75
N PRO A 320 10.82 7.75 -18.12
CA PRO A 320 9.43 8.17 -18.11
C PRO A 320 8.65 7.42 -19.20
N ALA A 321 7.36 7.19 -18.93
CA ALA A 321 6.39 6.75 -19.93
C ALA A 321 5.97 7.95 -20.78
#